data_AF-J9E994-F1
#
_entry.id   AF-J9E994-F1
#
_cell.length_a   1.000
_cell.length_b   1.000
_cell.length_c   1.000
_cell.angle_alpha   90.00
_cell.angle_beta   90.00
_cell.angle_gamma   90.00
#
_symmetry.space_group_name_H-M   'P 1'
#
loop_
_entity.id
_entity.type
_entity.pdbx_description
1 polymer ?
#
loop_
_entity_poly.entity_id
_entity_poly.type
_entity_poly.pdbx_seq_one_letter_code
_entity_poly.pdbx_strand_id
1 'polypeptide(L)'
;MINNIGYPDFINNYTALDKHYEKLNFTSDNSYFDLLKKVLMWSQEKEFLRMKEPFDKREFEVSPAVVNAFYSPEKNALTFPAGILKPPFFSGTYPKMVNYGAIGAVIGHEVTHGFDDQGK
;
A
#
# COMPACT_ATOMS: atom_id res chain seq x y z
N MET A 1 11.00 12.24 5.68
CA MET A 1 9.81 11.74 4.99
C MET A 1 10.22 10.60 4.07
N ILE A 2 9.60 9.43 4.21
CA ILE A 2 9.83 8.24 3.34
C ILE A 2 8.80 8.27 2.20
N ASN A 3 9.19 7.84 1.00
CA ASN A 3 8.31 7.82 -0.16
C ASN A 3 8.12 6.39 -0.66
N ASN A 4 6.92 5.85 -0.47
CA ASN A 4 6.51 4.54 -0.95
C ASN A 4 5.75 4.71 -2.28
N ILE A 5 6.37 4.35 -3.40
CA ILE A 5 5.85 4.65 -4.74
C ILE A 5 5.58 3.34 -5.50
N GLY A 6 4.37 3.20 -6.02
CA GLY A 6 3.94 2.05 -6.81
C GLY A 6 3.54 0.86 -5.94
N TYR A 7 4.53 0.09 -5.50
CA TYR A 7 4.30 -1.18 -4.80
C TYR A 7 5.52 -1.60 -3.96
N PRO A 8 5.34 -2.48 -2.96
CA PRO A 8 6.44 -2.98 -2.16
C PRO A 8 7.30 -3.99 -2.96
N ASP A 9 8.62 -3.95 -2.79
CA ASP A 9 9.57 -4.70 -3.61
C ASP A 9 9.32 -6.23 -3.64
N PHE A 10 8.81 -6.79 -2.53
CA PHE A 10 8.63 -8.24 -2.41
C PHE A 10 7.65 -8.83 -3.43
N ILE A 11 6.72 -8.02 -3.98
CA ILE A 11 5.75 -8.54 -4.96
C ILE A 11 6.37 -8.85 -6.32
N ASN A 12 7.53 -8.27 -6.63
CA ASN A 12 8.29 -8.58 -7.85
C ASN A 12 9.20 -9.82 -7.68
N ASN A 13 9.27 -10.38 -6.48
CA ASN A 13 10.05 -11.58 -6.18
C ASN A 13 9.09 -12.73 -5.87
N TYR A 14 8.91 -13.65 -6.82
CA TYR A 14 8.00 -14.79 -6.67
C TYR A 14 8.26 -15.61 -5.39
N THR A 15 9.53 -15.87 -5.05
CA THR A 15 9.87 -16.61 -3.83
C THR A 15 9.45 -15.85 -2.56
N ALA A 16 9.64 -14.54 -2.52
CA ALA A 16 9.23 -13.72 -1.38
C ALA A 16 7.70 -13.61 -1.30
N LEU A 17 7.03 -13.51 -2.45
CA LEU A 17 5.58 -13.44 -2.57
C LEU A 17 4.91 -14.75 -2.13
N ASP A 18 5.40 -15.89 -2.61
CA ASP A 18 4.89 -17.21 -2.23
C ASP A 18 5.10 -17.45 -0.73
N LYS A 19 6.27 -17.08 -0.21
CA LYS A 19 6.55 -17.14 1.25
C LYS A 19 5.60 -16.26 2.05
N HIS A 20 5.24 -15.07 1.54
CA HIS A 20 4.30 -14.18 2.23
C HIS A 20 2.92 -14.82 2.44
N TYR A 21 2.48 -15.63 1.47
CA TYR A 21 1.16 -16.27 1.47
C TYR A 21 1.21 -17.77 1.79
N GLU A 22 2.33 -18.31 2.26
CA GLU A 22 2.54 -19.76 2.47
C GLU A 22 1.52 -20.41 3.40
N LYS A 23 0.97 -19.64 4.34
CA LYS A 23 -0.03 -20.10 5.31
C LYS A 23 -1.47 -20.07 4.78
N LEU A 24 -1.72 -19.40 3.64
CA LEU A 24 -3.03 -19.38 2.98
C LEU A 24 -3.13 -20.54 1.99
N ASN A 25 -3.73 -21.65 2.44
CA ASN A 25 -3.98 -22.81 1.60
C ASN A 25 -5.46 -22.91 1.24
N PHE A 26 -5.76 -22.71 -0.05
CA PHE A 26 -7.10 -22.88 -0.61
C PHE A 26 -7.16 -24.14 -1.47
N THR A 27 -8.25 -24.89 -1.31
CA THR A 27 -8.52 -26.13 -2.04
C THR A 27 -9.88 -26.03 -2.71
N SER A 28 -10.10 -26.79 -3.78
CA SER A 28 -11.33 -26.70 -4.59
C SER A 28 -12.61 -27.11 -3.85
N ASP A 29 -12.48 -27.82 -2.73
CA ASP A 29 -13.56 -28.21 -1.83
C ASP A 29 -13.95 -27.11 -0.83
N ASN A 30 -13.18 -26.02 -0.72
CA ASN A 30 -13.49 -24.94 0.21
C ASN A 30 -14.71 -24.15 -0.27
N SER A 31 -15.71 -24.02 0.59
CA SER A 31 -16.82 -23.10 0.35
C SER A 31 -16.35 -21.65 0.43
N TYR A 32 -17.14 -20.72 -0.09
CA TYR A 32 -16.87 -19.29 0.08
C TYR A 32 -16.70 -18.88 1.55
N PHE A 33 -17.47 -19.48 2.46
CA PHE A 33 -17.33 -19.24 3.90
C PHE A 33 -15.99 -19.72 4.44
N ASP A 34 -15.51 -20.89 3.99
CA ASP A 34 -14.20 -21.42 4.37
C ASP A 34 -13.07 -20.52 3.88
N LEU A 35 -13.17 -20.01 2.64
CA LEU A 35 -12.21 -19.06 2.08
C LEU A 35 -12.13 -17.79 2.94
N LEU A 36 -13.28 -17.17 3.26
CA LEU A 36 -13.34 -15.99 4.11
C LEU A 36 -12.76 -16.24 5.51
N LYS A 37 -13.12 -17.37 6.13
CA LYS A 37 -12.62 -17.75 7.45
C LYS A 37 -11.10 -17.91 7.45
N LYS A 38 -10.54 -18.57 6.44
CA LYS A 38 -9.09 -18.75 6.28
C LYS A 38 -8.36 -17.41 6.11
N VAL A 39 -8.87 -16.52 5.26
CA VAL A 39 -8.30 -15.18 5.07
C VAL A 39 -8.34 -14.38 6.37
N LEU A 40 -9.46 -14.41 7.10
CA LEU A 40 -9.61 -13.68 8.37
C LEU A 40 -8.63 -14.19 9.43
N MET A 41 -8.50 -15.51 9.58
CA MET A 41 -7.58 -16.11 10.54
C MET A 41 -6.12 -15.78 10.21
N TRP A 42 -5.73 -15.90 8.93
CA TRP A 42 -4.39 -15.54 8.48
C TRP A 42 -4.07 -14.06 8.71
N SER A 43 -5.01 -13.17 8.41
CA SER A 43 -4.84 -11.72 8.61
C SER A 43 -4.61 -11.39 10.09
N GLN A 44 -5.43 -11.96 10.99
CA GLN A 44 -5.23 -11.80 12.43
C GLN A 44 -3.88 -12.36 12.91
N GLU A 45 -3.51 -13.58 12.48
CA GLU A 45 -2.24 -14.18 12.86
C GLU A 45 -1.05 -13.31 12.42
N LYS A 46 -1.10 -12.78 11.18
CA LYS A 46 -0.09 -11.86 10.66
C LYS A 46 0.05 -10.60 11.52
N GLU A 47 -1.06 -9.98 11.91
CA GLU A 47 -1.04 -8.79 12.78
C GLU A 47 -0.48 -9.09 14.18
N PHE A 48 -0.82 -10.24 14.78
CA PHE A 48 -0.25 -10.65 16.06
C PHE A 48 1.26 -10.94 15.97
N LEU A 49 1.71 -11.55 14.87
CA LEU A 49 3.13 -11.80 14.63
C LEU A 49 3.89 -10.49 14.39
N ARG A 50 3.27 -9.51 13.72
CA ARG A 50 3.86 -8.18 13.48
C ARG A 50 4.24 -7.47 14.77
N MET A 51 3.52 -7.69 15.87
CA MET A 51 3.86 -7.12 17.19
C MET A 51 5.20 -7.61 17.75
N LYS A 52 5.73 -8.73 17.25
CA LYS A 52 7.04 -9.28 17.67
C LYS A 52 8.20 -8.73 16.85
N GLU A 53 7.91 -8.13 15.70
CA GLU A 53 8.90 -7.60 14.77
C GLU A 53 9.12 -6.10 15.02
N PRO A 54 10.30 -5.56 14.68
CA PRO A 54 10.52 -4.12 14.73
C PRO A 54 9.59 -3.39 13.75
N PHE A 55 9.26 -2.15 14.08
CA PHE A 55 8.41 -1.30 13.25
C PHE A 55 9.04 -1.02 11.87
N ASP A 56 8.43 -1.54 10.80
CA ASP A 56 8.87 -1.31 9.43
C ASP A 56 8.26 -0.03 8.85
N LYS A 57 9.10 1.00 8.71
CA LYS A 57 8.70 2.28 8.14
C LYS A 57 8.49 2.27 6.62
N ARG A 58 8.92 1.20 5.93
CA ARG A 58 8.79 1.04 4.47
C ARG A 58 7.63 0.14 4.07
N GLU A 59 6.91 -0.41 5.05
CA GLU A 59 5.72 -1.23 4.78
C GLU A 59 4.62 -0.38 4.13
N PHE A 60 4.09 -0.88 3.01
CA PHE A 60 2.89 -0.35 2.37
C PHE A 60 1.65 -0.83 3.14
N GLU A 61 0.86 0.11 3.64
CA GLU A 61 -0.39 -0.19 4.39
C GLU A 61 -1.56 -0.57 3.49
N VAL A 62 -1.45 -0.28 2.19
CA VAL A 62 -2.51 -0.44 1.21
C VAL A 62 -2.04 -1.25 0.02
N SER A 63 -2.98 -1.90 -0.65
CA SER A 63 -2.70 -2.63 -1.88
C SER A 63 -2.22 -1.67 -2.99
N PRO A 64 -1.22 -2.08 -3.79
CA PRO A 64 -0.79 -1.33 -4.98
C PRO A 64 -1.91 -1.01 -5.98
N ALA A 65 -3.01 -1.77 -5.96
CA ALA A 65 -4.13 -1.61 -6.86
C ALA A 65 -5.08 -0.46 -6.46
N VAL A 66 -4.91 0.12 -5.28
CA VAL A 66 -5.76 1.22 -4.79
C VAL A 66 -5.54 2.48 -5.62
N VAL A 67 -6.63 3.15 -6.00
CA VAL A 67 -6.58 4.47 -6.65
C VAL A 67 -6.78 5.54 -5.59
N ASN A 68 -5.74 5.81 -4.81
CA ASN A 68 -5.69 6.85 -3.79
C ASN A 68 -4.23 7.21 -3.46
N ALA A 69 -4.00 8.14 -2.54
CA ALA A 69 -2.71 8.40 -1.90
C ALA A 69 -2.91 8.58 -0.39
N PHE A 70 -1.82 8.45 0.38
CA PHE A 70 -1.89 8.48 1.84
C PHE A 70 -0.65 9.09 2.48
N TYR A 71 -0.86 9.80 3.58
CA TYR A 71 0.16 10.16 4.56
C TYR A 71 -0.01 9.34 5.84
N SER A 72 1.08 8.75 6.33
CA SER A 72 1.13 7.99 7.58
C SER A 72 1.94 8.78 8.63
N PRO A 73 1.31 9.42 9.62
CA PRO A 73 2.00 10.25 10.63
C PRO A 73 3.05 9.47 11.43
N GLU A 74 2.73 8.25 11.85
CA GLU A 74 3.61 7.38 12.64
C GLU A 74 4.89 6.97 11.91
N LYS A 75 4.86 6.93 10.57
CA LYS A 75 6.03 6.68 9.72
C LYS A 75 6.67 7.97 9.21
N ASN A 76 5.96 9.09 9.27
CA ASN A 76 6.23 10.29 8.47
C ASN A 76 6.53 9.89 7.01
N ALA A 77 5.57 9.19 6.39
CA ALA A 77 5.73 8.60 5.07
C ALA A 77 4.56 8.94 4.15
N LEU A 78 4.85 9.11 2.87
CA LEU A 78 3.87 9.24 1.80
C LEU A 78 3.80 7.92 1.04
N THR A 79 2.58 7.46 0.75
CA THR A 79 2.33 6.26 -0.04
C THR A 79 1.49 6.58 -1.27
N PHE A 80 2.04 6.32 -2.45
CA PHE A 80 1.39 6.46 -3.75
C PHE A 80 1.32 5.11 -4.45
N PRO A 81 0.25 4.32 -4.25
CA PRO A 81 0.05 3.04 -4.94
C PRO A 81 0.09 3.17 -6.47
N ALA A 82 0.45 2.09 -7.16
CA ALA A 82 0.50 2.06 -8.62
C ALA A 82 -0.87 2.36 -9.29
N GLY A 83 -1.98 2.14 -8.57
CA GLY A 83 -3.33 2.44 -9.04
C GLY A 83 -3.57 3.93 -9.35
N ILE A 84 -3.04 4.85 -8.55
CA ILE A 84 -3.18 6.30 -8.79
C ILE A 84 -2.18 6.84 -9.82
N LEU A 85 -1.08 6.12 -10.10
CA LEU A 85 -0.03 6.55 -11.02
C LEU A 85 -0.36 6.26 -12.50
N LYS A 86 -1.60 6.56 -12.90
CA LYS A 86 -2.15 6.30 -14.23
C LYS A 86 -3.01 7.49 -14.66
N PRO A 87 -3.37 7.61 -15.95
CA PRO A 87 -4.36 8.57 -16.40
C PRO A 87 -5.66 8.47 -15.58
N PRO A 88 -6.30 9.60 -15.21
CA PRO A 88 -5.96 10.97 -15.59
C PRO A 88 -4.89 11.65 -14.72
N PHE A 89 -4.44 11.01 -13.63
CA PHE A 89 -3.57 11.65 -12.64
C PHE A 89 -2.13 11.81 -13.12
N PHE A 90 -1.60 10.78 -13.79
CA PHE A 90 -0.22 10.78 -14.28
C PHE A 90 -0.07 10.05 -15.61
N SER A 91 0.69 10.65 -16.51
CA SER A 91 1.26 9.96 -17.68
C SER A 91 2.63 10.53 -18.01
N GLY A 92 3.57 9.66 -18.39
CA GLY A 92 4.87 10.08 -18.92
C GLY A 92 4.77 10.87 -20.24
N THR A 93 3.62 10.81 -20.93
CA THR A 93 3.37 11.53 -22.19
C THR A 93 2.65 12.86 -22.02
N TYR A 94 2.12 13.16 -20.82
CA TYR A 94 1.39 14.42 -20.59
C TYR A 94 2.34 15.62 -20.53
N PRO A 95 1.90 16.81 -20.99
CA PRO A 95 2.60 18.05 -20.68
C PRO A 95 2.81 18.18 -19.18
N LYS A 96 3.99 18.63 -18.76
CA LYS A 96 4.34 18.74 -17.33
C LYS A 96 3.26 19.45 -16.52
N MET A 97 2.67 20.53 -17.05
CA MET A 97 1.61 21.28 -16.38
C MET A 97 0.40 20.42 -15.99
N VAL A 98 0.05 19.42 -16.80
CA VAL A 98 -1.08 18.51 -16.52
C VAL A 98 -0.70 17.58 -15.36
N ASN A 99 0.50 16.99 -15.40
CA ASN A 99 0.98 16.16 -14.29
C ASN A 99 1.11 16.97 -12.99
N TYR A 100 1.60 18.21 -13.04
CA TYR A 100 1.67 19.09 -11.86
C TYR A 100 0.28 19.45 -11.31
N GLY A 101 -0.68 19.77 -12.18
CA GLY A 101 -2.05 20.08 -11.77
C GLY A 101 -2.82 18.87 -11.24
N ALA A 102 -2.51 17.68 -11.73
CA ALA A 102 -3.15 16.44 -11.33
C ALA A 102 -2.37 15.75 -10.18
N ILE A 103 -1.47 14.80 -10.47
CA ILE A 103 -0.72 14.09 -9.41
C ILE A 103 0.10 15.03 -8.53
N GLY A 104 0.60 16.16 -9.06
CA GLY A 104 1.34 17.14 -8.26
C GLY A 104 0.49 17.78 -7.16
N ALA A 105 -0.79 18.08 -7.42
CA ALA A 105 -1.72 18.59 -6.42
C ALA A 105 -2.02 17.53 -5.35
N VAL A 106 -2.15 16.26 -5.74
CA VAL A 106 -2.32 15.14 -4.80
C VAL A 106 -1.07 14.97 -3.92
N ILE A 107 0.13 15.04 -4.49
CA ILE A 107 1.37 15.01 -3.70
C ILE A 107 1.41 16.16 -2.69
N GLY A 108 1.01 17.37 -3.12
CA GLY A 108 0.90 18.52 -2.23
C GLY A 108 -0.07 18.29 -1.08
N HIS A 109 -1.25 17.73 -1.36
CA HIS A 109 -2.26 17.37 -0.36
C HIS A 109 -1.72 16.40 0.70
N GLU A 110 -1.08 15.31 0.27
CA GLU A 110 -0.50 14.34 1.22
C GLU A 110 0.67 14.91 2.02
N VAL A 111 1.50 15.78 1.44
CA VAL A 111 2.53 16.50 2.19
C VAL A 111 1.91 17.40 3.26
N THR A 112 0.79 18.07 2.95
CA THR A 112 0.12 18.94 3.93
C THR A 112 -0.50 18.19 5.10
N HIS A 113 -0.85 16.91 4.96
CA HIS A 113 -1.26 16.08 6.09
C HIS A 113 -0.16 15.91 7.14
N GLY A 114 1.12 16.01 6.75
CA GLY A 114 2.23 16.06 7.71
C GLY A 114 2.35 17.35 8.52
N PHE A 115 1.43 18.29 8.35
CA PHE A 115 1.40 19.57 9.07
C PHE A 115 -0.02 19.98 9.49
N ASP A 116 -1.01 19.10 9.33
CA ASP A 116 -2.39 19.37 9.73
C ASP A 116 -2.59 19.17 11.23
N ASP A 117 -3.85 19.15 11.68
CA ASP A 117 -4.20 18.98 13.09
C ASP A 117 -3.79 17.62 13.68
N GLN A 118 -3.53 16.62 12.83
CA GLN A 118 -3.08 15.27 13.20
C GLN A 118 -1.57 15.06 13.02
N GLY A 119 -0.92 15.79 12.10
CA GLY A 119 0.48 15.60 11.70
C GLY A 119 1.56 16.42 12.43
N LYS A 120 1.27 17.07 13.55
CA LYS A 120 2.19 18.02 14.25
C LYS A 120 3.57 17.47 14.62
#